data_AF-A0A399ZZ72-F1
#
_entry.id   AF-A0A399ZZ72-F1
#
_cell.length_a   1.000
_cell.length_b   1.000
_cell.length_c   1.000
_cell.angle_alpha   90.00
_cell.angle_beta   90.00
_cell.angle_gamma   90.00
#
_symmetry.space_group_name_H-M   'P 1'
#
loop_
_entity.id
_entity.type
_entity.pdbx_description
1 polymer ?
#
loop_
_entity_poly.entity_id
_entity_poly.type
_entity_poly.pdbx_seq_one_letter_code
_entity_poly.pdbx_strand_id
1 'polypeptide(L)'
;EEIWRAEPDPTIRNFYKGILQIGVGFYHLRKGNYNGVIKVLGRGINYLKPYAPRCYGVEVQRLIDEASAVYWRVRAKGKLTPQDCASALPHVHWRAETD
;
A
#
# COMPACT_ATOMS: atom_id res chain seq x y z
N GLU A 1 9.12 -4.59 12.82
CA GLU A 1 10.07 -4.53 11.68
C GLU A 1 10.99 -5.75 11.57
N GLU A 2 11.19 -6.54 12.61
CA GLU A 2 12.16 -7.65 12.58
C GLU A 2 11.75 -8.84 11.70
N ILE A 3 10.45 -9.13 11.59
CA ILE A 3 9.96 -10.36 10.95
C ILE A 3 10.32 -10.47 9.45
N TRP A 4 10.32 -9.36 8.70
CA TRP A 4 10.63 -9.38 7.26
C TRP A 4 12.13 -9.22 6.95
N ARG A 5 12.93 -8.75 7.92
CA ARG A 5 14.38 -8.60 7.72
C ARG A 5 15.10 -9.95 7.71
N ALA A 6 14.54 -10.95 8.40
CA ALA A 6 15.07 -12.31 8.47
C ALA A 6 14.74 -13.18 7.25
N GLU A 7 13.81 -12.75 6.38
CA GLU A 7 13.40 -13.51 5.19
C GLU A 7 14.54 -13.56 4.17
N PRO A 8 15.16 -14.73 3.89
CA PRO A 8 16.29 -14.84 2.97
C PRO A 8 15.91 -14.54 1.52
N ASP A 9 14.65 -14.77 1.11
CA ASP A 9 14.21 -14.49 -0.24
C ASP A 9 13.95 -12.98 -0.43
N PRO A 10 14.75 -12.27 -1.24
CA PRO A 10 14.55 -10.83 -1.49
C PRO A 10 13.19 -10.54 -2.14
N THR A 11 12.61 -11.51 -2.84
CA THR A 11 11.29 -11.43 -3.48
C THR A 11 10.19 -11.39 -2.43
N ILE A 12 10.18 -12.34 -1.49
CA ILE A 12 9.20 -12.37 -0.39
C ILE A 12 9.35 -11.14 0.49
N ARG A 13 10.59 -10.76 0.80
CA ARG A 13 10.90 -9.57 1.59
C ARG A 13 10.34 -8.30 0.96
N ASN A 14 10.54 -8.10 -0.34
CA ASN A 14 10.08 -6.92 -1.07
C ASN A 14 8.54 -6.87 -1.16
N PHE A 15 7.87 -8.01 -1.29
CA PHE A 15 6.41 -8.10 -1.22
C PHE A 15 5.87 -7.59 0.12
N TYR A 16 6.35 -8.14 1.24
CA TYR A 16 5.93 -7.71 2.58
C TYR A 16 6.27 -6.25 2.86
N LYS A 17 7.43 -5.78 2.38
CA LYS A 17 7.83 -4.38 2.46
C LYS A 17 6.84 -3.47 1.72
N GLY A 18 6.37 -3.90 0.55
CA GLY A 18 5.35 -3.22 -0.22
C GLY A 18 4.06 -3.05 0.57
N ILE A 19 3.49 -4.15 1.08
CA ILE A 19 2.27 -4.14 1.91
C ILE A 19 2.43 -3.23 3.12
N LEU A 20 3.55 -3.37 3.86
CA LEU A 20 3.82 -2.55 5.04
C LEU A 20 3.85 -1.06 4.69
N GLN A 21 4.49 -0.69 3.57
CA GLN A 21 4.54 0.70 3.14
C GLN A 21 3.17 1.22 2.72
N ILE A 22 2.30 0.41 2.10
CA ILE A 22 0.91 0.83 1.88
C ILE A 22 0.26 1.20 3.22
N GLY A 23 0.31 0.32 4.22
CA GLY A 23 -0.23 0.58 5.56
C GLY A 23 0.34 1.84 6.22
N VAL A 24 1.65 2.05 6.16
CA VAL A 24 2.33 3.24 6.72
C VAL A 24 1.93 4.52 5.97
N GLY A 25 1.73 4.46 4.65
CA GLY A 25 1.23 5.60 3.87
C GLY A 25 -0.15 6.05 4.34
N PHE A 26 -1.05 5.11 4.63
CA PHE A 26 -2.37 5.42 5.21
C PHE A 26 -2.31 5.90 6.66
N TYR A 27 -1.33 5.44 7.44
CA TYR A 27 -1.05 6.03 8.76
C TYR A 27 -0.65 7.51 8.65
N HIS A 28 0.24 7.86 7.72
CA HIS A 28 0.59 9.26 7.45
C HIS A 28 -0.62 10.09 7.03
N LEU A 29 -1.53 9.51 6.24
CA LEU A 29 -2.75 10.18 5.81
C LEU A 29 -3.61 10.57 7.01
N ARG A 30 -3.83 9.66 7.96
CA ARG A 30 -4.58 9.95 9.20
C ARG A 30 -3.93 11.03 10.07
N LYS A 31 -2.61 11.19 9.99
CA LYS A 31 -1.85 12.24 10.70
C LYS A 31 -1.75 13.56 9.93
N GLY A 32 -2.36 13.65 8.74
CA GLY A 32 -2.26 14.84 7.88
C GLY A 32 -0.85 15.08 7.32
N ASN A 33 0.02 14.07 7.33
CA ASN A 33 1.39 14.17 6.81
C ASN A 33 1.41 13.79 5.32
N TYR A 34 0.95 14.71 4.47
CA TYR A 34 0.78 14.48 3.03
C TYR A 34 2.08 14.19 2.27
N ASN A 35 3.18 14.84 2.66
CA ASN A 35 4.51 14.52 2.12
C ASN A 35 4.89 13.08 2.44
N GLY A 36 4.61 12.62 3.67
CA GLY A 36 4.75 11.23 4.09
C GLY A 36 3.89 10.28 3.27
N VAL A 37 2.63 10.62 3.01
CA VAL A 37 1.73 9.83 2.16
C VAL A 37 2.33 9.63 0.77
N ILE A 38 2.69 10.70 0.06
CA ILE A 38 3.22 10.63 -1.30
C ILE A 38 4.50 9.78 -1.32
N LYS A 39 5.44 10.06 -0.41
CA LYS A 39 6.73 9.36 -0.37
C LYS A 39 6.59 7.87 -0.05
N VAL A 40 5.69 7.51 0.87
CA VAL A 40 5.57 6.13 1.34
C VAL A 40 4.66 5.31 0.44
N LEU A 41 3.50 5.82 0.03
CA LEU A 41 2.62 5.11 -0.92
C LEU A 41 3.31 4.89 -2.26
N GLY A 42 4.00 5.90 -2.81
CA GLY A 42 4.73 5.73 -4.08
C GLY A 42 5.78 4.62 -4.04
N ARG A 43 6.49 4.47 -2.91
CA ARG A 43 7.44 3.36 -2.72
C ARG A 43 6.73 2.02 -2.56
N GLY A 44 5.68 1.95 -1.75
CA GLY A 44 4.89 0.72 -1.56
C GLY A 44 4.30 0.20 -2.86
N ILE A 45 3.72 1.09 -3.67
CA ILE A 45 3.19 0.77 -5.01
C ILE A 45 4.28 0.20 -5.91
N ASN A 46 5.45 0.84 -5.97
CA ASN A 46 6.55 0.35 -6.81
C ASN A 46 7.10 -0.99 -6.33
N TYR A 47 7.13 -1.24 -5.02
CA TYR A 47 7.46 -2.55 -4.49
C TYR A 47 6.46 -3.61 -4.91
N LEU A 48 5.16 -3.29 -5.01
CA LEU A 48 4.12 -4.28 -5.29
C LEU A 48 3.91 -4.59 -6.78
N LYS A 49 4.32 -3.70 -7.69
CA LYS A 49 4.13 -3.89 -9.15
C LYS A 49 4.56 -5.27 -9.69
N PRO A 50 5.73 -5.83 -9.30
CA PRO A 50 6.16 -7.14 -9.81
C PRO A 50 5.30 -8.32 -9.35
N TYR A 51 4.44 -8.13 -8.35
CA TYR A 51 3.61 -9.16 -7.71
C TYR A 51 2.14 -9.10 -8.15
N ALA A 52 1.80 -8.20 -9.07
CA ALA A 52 0.48 -8.12 -9.67
C ALA A 52 0.26 -9.28 -10.68
N PRO A 53 -0.98 -9.76 -10.86
CA PRO A 53 -2.20 -9.23 -10.24
C PRO A 53 -2.49 -9.81 -8.84
N ARG A 54 -1.96 -11.00 -8.52
CA ARG A 54 -2.13 -11.69 -7.24
C ARG A 54 -0.83 -12.34 -6.81
N CYS A 55 -0.53 -12.31 -5.51
CA CYS A 55 0.62 -12.99 -4.92
C CYS A 55 0.30 -13.35 -3.48
N TYR A 56 0.63 -14.58 -3.06
CA TYR A 56 0.32 -15.12 -1.73
C TYR A 56 -1.13 -14.84 -1.31
N GLY A 57 -2.12 -15.14 -2.16
CA GLY A 57 -3.56 -14.95 -1.86
C GLY A 57 -4.05 -13.48 -1.77
N VAL A 58 -3.15 -12.49 -1.91
CA VAL A 58 -3.49 -11.06 -1.89
C VAL A 58 -3.83 -10.58 -3.30
N GLU A 59 -4.95 -9.87 -3.45
CA GLU A 59 -5.31 -9.11 -4.66
C GLU A 59 -4.39 -7.88 -4.84
N VAL A 60 -3.15 -8.11 -5.30
CA VAL A 60 -2.11 -7.09 -5.40
C VAL A 60 -2.49 -5.96 -6.33
N GLN A 61 -3.09 -6.26 -7.49
CA GLN A 61 -3.52 -5.22 -8.43
C GLN A 61 -4.51 -4.26 -7.78
N ARG A 62 -5.51 -4.81 -7.08
CA ARG A 62 -6.52 -4.01 -6.38
C ARG A 62 -5.89 -3.13 -5.29
N LEU A 63 -4.94 -3.68 -4.53
CA LEU A 63 -4.22 -2.92 -3.51
C LEU A 63 -3.41 -1.76 -4.13
N ILE A 64 -2.78 -1.99 -5.29
CA ILE A 64 -2.08 -0.95 -6.05
C ILE A 64 -3.05 0.13 -6.53
N ASP A 65 -4.21 -0.25 -7.06
CA ASP A 65 -5.18 0.68 -7.62
C ASP A 65 -5.77 1.59 -6.53
N GLU A 66 -6.18 1.01 -5.40
CA GLU A 66 -6.71 1.73 -4.24
C GLU A 66 -5.66 2.70 -3.67
N ALA A 67 -4.42 2.24 -3.48
CA ALA A 67 -3.34 3.11 -3.01
C ALA A 67 -2.98 4.22 -4.01
N SER A 68 -3.01 3.92 -5.31
CA SER A 68 -2.70 4.88 -6.37
C SER A 68 -3.75 5.98 -6.46
N ALA A 69 -5.03 5.65 -6.32
CA ALA A 69 -6.12 6.63 -6.29
C ALA A 69 -5.90 7.68 -5.19
N VAL A 70 -5.48 7.23 -4.01
CA VAL A 70 -5.19 8.11 -2.86
C VAL A 70 -3.91 8.92 -3.10
N TYR A 71 -2.84 8.26 -3.56
CA TYR A 71 -1.59 8.92 -3.90
C TYR A 71 -1.82 10.12 -4.85
N TRP A 72 -2.56 9.89 -5.94
CA TRP A 72 -2.83 10.93 -6.93
C TRP A 72 -3.73 12.04 -6.39
N ARG A 73 -4.72 11.69 -5.57
CA ARG A 73 -5.61 12.69 -4.97
C ARG A 73 -4.87 13.60 -4.00
N VAL A 74 -4.00 13.04 -3.16
CA VAL A 74 -3.14 13.83 -2.25
C VAL A 74 -2.15 14.66 -3.03
N ARG A 75 -1.53 14.11 -4.09
CA ARG A 75 -0.59 14.85 -4.95
C ARG A 75 -1.24 16.03 -5.66
N ALA A 76 -2.51 15.91 -6.07
CA ALA A 76 -3.24 16.97 -6.76
C ALA A 76 -3.80 18.06 -5.81
N LYS A 77 -4.36 17.67 -4.65
CA LYS A 77 -5.07 18.58 -3.74
C LYS A 77 -4.25 19.06 -2.55
N GLY A 78 -3.15 18.39 -2.24
CA GLY A 78 -2.36 18.63 -1.02
C GLY A 78 -3.07 18.11 0.23
N LYS A 79 -4.14 18.76 0.67
CA LYS A 79 -4.92 18.36 1.87
C LYS A 79 -6.20 17.62 1.50
N LEU A 80 -6.46 16.50 2.17
CA LEU A 80 -7.73 15.78 2.11
C LEU A 80 -8.57 16.08 3.35
N THR A 81 -9.89 16.09 3.22
CA THR A 81 -10.76 16.24 4.39
C THR A 81 -10.73 14.96 5.24
N PRO A 82 -11.04 15.02 6.54
CA PRO A 82 -11.15 13.81 7.37
C PRO A 82 -12.10 12.75 6.79
N GLN A 83 -13.18 13.20 6.13
CA GLN A 83 -14.14 12.33 5.45
C GLN A 83 -13.53 11.63 4.21
N ASP A 84 -12.74 12.36 3.41
CA ASP A 84 -12.00 11.79 2.29
C ASP A 84 -10.97 10.75 2.77
N CYS A 85 -10.36 10.98 3.93
CA CYS A 85 -9.38 10.06 4.52
C CYS A 85 -10.02 8.76 5.03
N ALA A 86 -11.22 8.82 5.60
CA ALA A 86 -11.93 7.66 6.15
C ALA A 86 -12.38 6.69 5.05
N SER A 87 -12.83 7.21 3.91
CA SER A 87 -13.23 6.41 2.74
C SER A 87 -12.06 5.90 1.89
N ALA A 88 -10.85 6.39 2.15
CA ALA A 88 -9.65 6.07 1.38
C ALA A 88 -8.87 4.86 1.91
N LEU A 89 -9.22 4.31 3.09
CA LEU A 89 -8.45 3.22 3.68
C LEU A 89 -8.58 1.95 2.82
N PRO A 90 -7.45 1.33 2.41
CA PRO A 90 -7.50 0.14 1.61
C PRO A 90 -7.87 -1.04 2.51
N HIS A 91 -8.67 -1.95 1.96
CA HIS A 91 -8.89 -3.25 2.57
C HIS A 91 -7.96 -4.25 1.87
N VAL A 92 -7.20 -5.03 2.63
CA VAL A 92 -6.44 -6.14 2.04
C VAL A 92 -7.45 -7.23 1.68
N HIS A 93 -7.71 -7.37 0.37
CA HIS A 93 -8.60 -8.40 -0.14
C HIS A 93 -7.84 -9.70 -0.32
N TRP A 94 -8.31 -10.73 0.37
CA TRP A 94 -7.81 -12.09 0.28
C TRP A 94 -8.79 -12.95 -0.52
N ARG A 95 -8.27 -13.77 -1.43
CA ARG A 95 -9.01 -14.90 -1.99
C ARG A 95 -8.17 -16.15 -1.81
N ALA A 96 -8.77 -17.19 -1.21
CA ALA A 96 -8.19 -18.52 -1.26
C ALA A 96 -8.02 -18.92 -2.74
N GLU A 97 -6.89 -19.52 -3.07
CA GLU A 97 -6.75 -20.23 -4.34
C GLU A 97 -7.83 -21.31 -4.34
N THR A 98 -8.73 -21.21 -5.31
CA THR A 98 -9.69 -22.27 -5.60
C THR A 98 -8.96 -23.18 -6.57
N ASP A 99 -8.76 -24.43 -6.16
CA ASP A 99 -8.25 -25.52 -7.00
C ASP A 99 -9.07 -25.67 -8.29
#